data_AF-A0A251X5D6-F1
#
_entry.id   AF-A0A251X5D6-F1
#
_cell.length_a   1.000
_cell.length_b   1.000
_cell.length_c   1.000
_cell.angle_alpha   90.00
_cell.angle_beta   90.00
_cell.angle_gamma   90.00
#
_symmetry.space_group_name_H-M   'P 1'
#
loop_
_entity.id
_entity.type
_entity.pdbx_description
1 polymer ?
#
loop_
_entity_poly.entity_id
_entity_poly.type
_entity_poly.pdbx_seq_one_letter_code
_entity_poly.pdbx_strand_id
1 'polypeptide(L)'
;MFLKRLAFMLGLWCSFSLVHASEIREVKEVWTKLDRTQNQCADIFDYYPNGGLLIFYCHIKTFLDAATLGEMAKMPIFLSGPHLDNQINSKIEDQFGHYNPEFVRWLINNALPNEEDKAFIESTQSVYNQYMQSLAQVYFVTYLELMNRETAFFEQEVQNYFSQLTTQTLPLYYHEKYYDFAQLFEQGYDGNVVKGAVGFWIRRHLDGTADLFYEGLNKLLRLYDPLFFEAALSVHGQTINNTFEINQLQDVWGYLELLFSDNVNCEAEKTWMPEVGMRGFYCHVKKALNTAQLQGLAGVPIFLSGPHNDGVLNLDARFEFGHYNPEFVQWLKQHFLPETLSAEFVENTYPAYNAYVQPLARTYHLVYRILQREAAKTKQKQLLYLKEMKEQTLSEFHTTYNYLNFAQQYPELQTHARSDFEVASAVTFWLRRMIDGTAPDFAAILTQLLSVYDSNFLEEFPLR
;
A
#
# COMPACT_ATOMS: atom_id res chain seq x y z
N MET A 1 -38.33 25.84 -42.82
CA MET A 1 -38.52 24.77 -41.81
C MET A 1 -37.22 24.02 -41.50
N PHE A 2 -36.06 24.68 -41.60
CA PHE A 2 -34.72 24.10 -41.37
C PHE A 2 -33.83 25.00 -40.49
N LEU A 3 -34.42 26.00 -39.83
CA LEU A 3 -33.74 26.95 -38.93
C LEU A 3 -34.42 27.11 -37.56
N LYS A 4 -35.30 26.16 -37.20
CA LYS A 4 -35.90 26.07 -35.85
C LYS A 4 -35.49 24.81 -35.08
N ARG A 5 -34.50 24.07 -35.58
CA ARG A 5 -33.90 22.89 -34.89
C ARG A 5 -32.42 23.03 -34.55
N LEU A 6 -31.78 24.14 -34.91
CA LEU A 6 -30.37 24.42 -34.54
C LEU A 6 -30.26 25.17 -33.20
N ALA A 7 -31.33 25.81 -32.73
CA ALA A 7 -31.37 26.51 -31.44
C ALA A 7 -31.77 25.61 -30.25
N PHE A 8 -32.09 24.34 -30.49
CA PHE A 8 -32.45 23.37 -29.44
C PHE A 8 -31.35 22.32 -29.17
N MET A 9 -30.27 22.31 -29.98
CA MET A 9 -29.09 21.46 -29.76
C MET A 9 -27.85 22.23 -29.26
N LEU A 10 -27.87 23.57 -29.25
CA LEU A 10 -26.80 24.39 -28.66
C LEU A 10 -27.18 24.99 -27.30
N GLY A 11 -28.39 24.71 -26.79
CA GLY A 11 -28.90 25.19 -25.50
C GLY A 11 -28.95 24.14 -24.38
N LEU A 12 -28.35 22.96 -24.60
CA LEU A 12 -28.38 21.84 -23.65
C LEU A 12 -26.99 21.23 -23.38
N TRP A 13 -25.92 21.95 -23.76
CA TRP A 13 -24.52 21.54 -23.59
C TRP A 13 -23.66 22.56 -22.82
N CYS A 14 -24.30 23.44 -22.03
CA CYS A 14 -23.61 24.37 -21.12
C CYS A 14 -24.27 24.45 -19.72
N SER A 15 -25.09 23.47 -19.32
CA SER A 15 -25.86 23.55 -18.07
C SER A 15 -25.99 22.22 -17.32
N PHE A 16 -24.96 21.37 -17.39
CA PHE A 16 -24.56 20.60 -16.23
C PHE A 16 -23.12 20.99 -15.95
N SER A 17 -23.03 22.03 -15.14
CA SER A 17 -21.82 22.54 -14.53
C SER A 17 -20.98 21.36 -14.07
N LEU A 18 -19.78 21.29 -14.62
CA LEU A 18 -18.59 20.92 -13.85
C LEU A 18 -18.81 21.48 -12.44
N VAL A 19 -19.07 20.60 -11.48
CA VAL A 19 -19.09 20.99 -10.07
C VAL A 19 -17.63 21.24 -9.75
N HIS A 20 -17.22 22.49 -9.91
CA HIS A 20 -15.87 22.93 -9.62
C HIS A 20 -15.68 22.82 -8.10
N ALA A 21 -14.62 22.13 -7.70
CA ALA A 21 -14.16 21.98 -6.32
C ALA A 21 -13.69 23.34 -5.74
N SER A 22 -14.62 24.27 -5.57
CA SER A 22 -14.55 25.43 -4.68
C SER A 22 -15.92 26.14 -4.57
N GLU A 23 -16.99 25.73 -5.24
CA GLU A 23 -18.28 26.47 -5.18
C GLU A 23 -19.11 26.23 -3.92
N ILE A 24 -18.71 25.30 -3.06
CA ILE A 24 -19.38 25.08 -1.79
C ILE A 24 -19.15 26.31 -0.88
N ARG A 25 -20.23 27.08 -0.69
CA ARG A 25 -20.21 28.35 0.04
C ARG A 25 -19.63 28.19 1.44
N GLU A 26 -20.06 27.17 2.17
CA GLU A 26 -19.66 26.88 3.54
C GLU A 26 -18.14 26.59 3.64
N VAL A 27 -17.59 25.84 2.69
CA VAL A 27 -16.14 25.57 2.58
C VAL A 27 -15.38 26.86 2.28
N LYS A 28 -15.86 27.68 1.34
CA LYS A 28 -15.27 29.00 1.05
C LYS A 28 -15.30 29.91 2.29
N GLU A 29 -16.37 29.87 3.08
CA GLU A 29 -16.47 30.66 4.30
C GLU A 29 -15.44 30.22 5.34
N VAL A 30 -15.20 28.92 5.50
CA VAL A 30 -14.09 28.43 6.35
C VAL A 30 -12.78 29.06 5.87
N TRP A 31 -12.40 28.86 4.60
CA TRP A 31 -11.13 29.37 4.06
C TRP A 31 -10.93 30.89 4.12
N THR A 32 -12.01 31.67 4.10
CA THR A 32 -11.94 33.14 4.04
C THR A 32 -12.26 33.84 5.35
N LYS A 33 -12.74 33.12 6.37
CA LYS A 33 -13.25 33.72 7.62
C LYS A 33 -12.80 33.00 8.89
N LEU A 34 -11.74 32.18 8.85
CA LEU A 34 -11.19 31.54 10.05
C LEU A 34 -10.80 32.54 11.15
N ASP A 35 -10.47 33.78 10.79
CA ASP A 35 -10.19 34.91 11.69
C ASP A 35 -11.42 35.38 12.50
N ARG A 36 -12.63 34.97 12.10
CA ARG A 36 -13.92 35.38 12.69
C ARG A 36 -14.64 34.27 13.42
N THR A 37 -13.98 33.11 13.56
CA THR A 37 -14.53 31.96 14.26
C THR A 37 -14.54 32.18 15.77
N GLN A 38 -15.43 31.48 16.45
CA GLN A 38 -15.44 31.40 17.91
C GLN A 38 -15.52 29.93 18.32
N ASN A 39 -14.87 29.57 19.43
CA ASN A 39 -14.97 28.23 19.97
C ASN A 39 -16.43 27.85 20.28
N GLN A 40 -16.98 26.88 19.53
CA GLN A 40 -18.35 26.36 19.70
C GLN A 40 -18.43 25.14 20.64
N CYS A 41 -17.36 24.84 21.38
CA CYS A 41 -17.26 23.71 22.31
C CYS A 41 -17.08 24.21 23.75
N ALA A 42 -18.19 24.25 24.51
CA ALA A 42 -18.26 24.88 25.82
C ALA A 42 -17.27 24.32 26.88
N ASP A 43 -16.91 23.04 26.77
CA ASP A 43 -16.10 22.33 27.76
C ASP A 43 -14.60 22.25 27.37
N ILE A 44 -14.18 22.94 26.31
CA ILE A 44 -12.83 22.80 25.75
C ILE A 44 -12.07 24.11 25.87
N PHE A 45 -10.88 24.07 26.47
CA PHE A 45 -9.98 25.22 26.58
C PHE A 45 -9.58 25.73 25.19
N ASP A 46 -9.86 27.01 24.93
CA ASP A 46 -9.60 27.63 23.63
C ASP A 46 -8.11 27.97 23.48
N TYR A 47 -7.39 27.08 22.78
CA TYR A 47 -5.99 27.27 22.42
C TYR A 47 -5.83 27.59 20.93
N TYR A 48 -6.84 28.19 20.29
CA TYR A 48 -6.80 28.50 18.86
C TYR A 48 -5.83 29.68 18.54
N PRO A 49 -5.03 29.61 17.47
CA PRO A 49 -4.95 28.55 16.45
C PRO A 49 -3.94 27.43 16.74
N ASN A 50 -3.23 27.49 17.86
CA ASN A 50 -2.13 26.58 18.16
C ASN A 50 -2.58 25.22 18.75
N GLY A 51 -3.88 25.03 18.93
CA GLY A 51 -4.47 23.80 19.44
C GLY A 51 -4.54 22.68 18.41
N GLY A 52 -4.80 21.47 18.90
CA GLY A 52 -4.99 20.30 18.05
C GLY A 52 -6.29 20.32 17.24
N LEU A 53 -6.49 19.25 16.44
CA LEU A 53 -7.61 19.11 15.50
C LEU A 53 -8.99 19.34 16.12
N LEU A 54 -9.19 18.98 17.39
CA LEU A 54 -10.46 19.20 18.09
C LEU A 54 -10.76 20.69 18.29
N ILE A 55 -9.76 21.49 18.71
CA ILE A 55 -9.89 22.95 18.83
C ILE A 55 -10.19 23.56 17.47
N PHE A 56 -9.45 23.14 16.45
CA PHE A 56 -9.65 23.59 15.08
C PHE A 56 -11.09 23.29 14.59
N TYR A 57 -11.61 22.08 14.82
CA TYR A 57 -13.00 21.73 14.53
C TYR A 57 -14.00 22.61 15.30
N CYS A 58 -13.76 22.90 16.58
CA CYS A 58 -14.64 23.74 17.39
C CYS A 58 -14.77 25.17 16.84
N HIS A 59 -13.76 25.68 16.14
CA HIS A 59 -13.81 26.94 15.43
C HIS A 59 -14.52 26.82 14.08
N ILE A 60 -14.18 25.80 13.28
CA ILE A 60 -14.83 25.53 11.99
C ILE A 60 -16.34 25.38 12.13
N LYS A 61 -16.81 24.80 13.24
CA LYS A 61 -18.23 24.63 13.57
C LYS A 61 -19.04 25.94 13.53
N THR A 62 -18.39 27.11 13.57
CA THR A 62 -19.03 28.42 13.32
C THR A 62 -19.70 28.48 11.94
N PHE A 63 -19.12 27.84 10.92
CA PHE A 63 -19.60 27.87 9.53
C PHE A 63 -20.01 26.49 9.00
N LEU A 64 -19.41 25.43 9.53
CA LEU A 64 -19.55 24.08 8.98
C LEU A 64 -19.45 23.06 10.11
N ASP A 65 -20.60 22.60 10.62
CA ASP A 65 -20.66 21.51 11.59
C ASP A 65 -20.67 20.14 10.90
N ALA A 66 -20.45 19.07 11.68
CA ALA A 66 -20.40 17.71 11.15
C ALA A 66 -21.75 17.26 10.54
N ALA A 67 -22.88 17.72 11.06
CA ALA A 67 -24.19 17.38 10.50
C ALA A 67 -24.35 17.96 9.08
N THR A 68 -24.08 19.25 8.93
CA THR A 68 -24.08 19.97 7.65
C THR A 68 -23.11 19.32 6.67
N LEU A 69 -21.91 18.95 7.14
CA LEU A 69 -20.89 18.31 6.31
C LEU A 69 -21.34 16.92 5.79
N GLY A 70 -21.99 16.12 6.63
CA GLY A 70 -22.55 14.83 6.22
C GLY A 70 -23.73 14.95 5.25
N GLU A 71 -24.60 15.96 5.44
CA GLU A 71 -25.68 16.27 4.48
C GLU A 71 -25.13 16.67 3.11
N MET A 72 -24.07 17.48 3.07
CA MET A 72 -23.42 17.91 1.85
C MET A 72 -22.76 16.73 1.11
N ALA A 73 -22.09 15.85 1.84
CA ALA A 73 -21.48 14.64 1.30
C ALA A 73 -22.52 13.57 0.88
N LYS A 74 -23.76 13.67 1.37
CA LYS A 74 -24.84 12.70 1.17
C LYS A 74 -24.46 11.28 1.58
N MET A 75 -23.62 11.16 2.60
CA MET A 75 -23.13 9.90 3.14
C MET A 75 -22.74 10.08 4.62
N PRO A 76 -22.73 9.01 5.43
CA PRO A 76 -22.28 9.11 6.81
C PRO A 76 -20.79 9.46 6.87
N ILE A 77 -20.42 10.32 7.83
CA ILE A 77 -19.01 10.67 8.12
C ILE A 77 -18.29 9.46 8.73
N PHE A 78 -18.97 8.76 9.64
CA PHE A 78 -18.45 7.61 10.37
C PHE A 78 -19.28 6.36 10.08
N LEU A 79 -18.61 5.22 9.87
CA LEU A 79 -19.26 3.91 9.71
C LEU A 79 -19.60 3.27 11.05
N SER A 80 -18.82 3.56 12.09
CA SER A 80 -19.02 3.06 13.44
C SER A 80 -18.31 3.94 14.48
N GLY A 81 -18.55 3.67 15.76
CA GLY A 81 -17.95 4.37 16.89
C GLY A 81 -18.93 5.31 17.63
N PRO A 82 -18.42 6.20 18.48
CA PRO A 82 -19.22 7.02 19.39
C PRO A 82 -19.89 8.23 18.72
N HIS A 83 -19.61 8.47 17.43
CA HIS A 83 -20.11 9.60 16.67
C HIS A 83 -21.35 9.18 15.88
N LEU A 84 -22.53 9.36 16.47
CA LEU A 84 -23.81 9.03 15.85
C LEU A 84 -24.43 10.27 15.20
N ASP A 85 -25.22 10.06 14.14
CA ASP A 85 -25.98 11.11 13.44
C ASP A 85 -25.15 12.32 13.02
N ASN A 86 -23.90 12.07 12.58
CA ASN A 86 -22.93 13.11 12.23
C ASN A 86 -22.67 14.13 13.35
N GLN A 87 -22.75 13.71 14.62
CA GLN A 87 -22.36 14.51 15.76
C GLN A 87 -21.07 13.98 16.38
N ILE A 88 -20.12 14.90 16.63
CA ILE A 88 -18.88 14.57 17.33
C ILE A 88 -19.18 14.44 18.82
N ASN A 89 -18.88 13.26 19.37
CA ASN A 89 -18.94 12.96 20.80
C ASN A 89 -17.53 12.81 21.35
N SER A 90 -17.02 13.85 22.01
CA SER A 90 -15.67 13.88 22.58
C SER A 90 -15.61 13.38 24.03
N LYS A 91 -16.71 12.88 24.60
CA LYS A 91 -16.79 12.43 26.00
C LYS A 91 -16.51 10.94 26.19
N ILE A 92 -16.42 10.19 25.09
CA ILE A 92 -16.15 8.75 25.10
C ILE A 92 -14.66 8.56 24.79
N GLU A 93 -13.90 8.15 25.79
CA GLU A 93 -12.43 8.00 25.72
C GLU A 93 -11.99 6.60 25.29
N ASP A 94 -12.85 5.59 25.45
CA ASP A 94 -12.60 4.17 25.16
C ASP A 94 -13.20 3.70 23.83
N GLN A 95 -13.67 4.62 22.99
CA GLN A 95 -14.11 4.37 21.62
C GLN A 95 -13.68 5.52 20.73
N PHE A 96 -13.61 5.29 19.42
CA PHE A 96 -13.33 6.33 18.45
C PHE A 96 -14.18 6.14 17.19
N GLY A 97 -14.40 7.24 16.45
CA GLY A 97 -15.14 7.18 15.20
C GLY A 97 -14.30 6.55 14.09
N HIS A 98 -14.85 5.53 13.43
CA HIS A 98 -14.26 4.91 12.25
C HIS A 98 -14.78 5.65 11.02
N TYR A 99 -13.92 6.36 10.31
CA TYR A 99 -14.35 7.14 9.15
C TYR A 99 -14.89 6.26 8.03
N ASN A 100 -15.83 6.82 7.27
CA ASN A 100 -16.19 6.28 5.97
C ASN A 100 -15.13 6.68 4.93
N PRO A 101 -14.40 5.74 4.30
CA PRO A 101 -13.37 6.07 3.31
C PRO A 101 -13.89 6.91 2.15
N GLU A 102 -15.13 6.69 1.70
CA GLU A 102 -15.75 7.49 0.63
C GLU A 102 -15.98 8.94 1.06
N PHE A 103 -16.30 9.15 2.34
CA PHE A 103 -16.43 10.49 2.90
C PHE A 103 -15.08 11.20 2.93
N VAL A 104 -14.00 10.50 3.30
CA VAL A 104 -12.65 11.08 3.31
C VAL A 104 -12.22 11.48 1.90
N ARG A 105 -12.47 10.64 0.89
CA ARG A 105 -12.23 11.01 -0.53
C ARG A 105 -13.05 12.21 -0.96
N TRP A 106 -14.33 12.25 -0.58
CA TRP A 106 -15.18 13.39 -0.85
C TRP A 106 -14.60 14.67 -0.20
N LEU A 107 -14.10 14.59 1.03
CA LEU A 107 -13.48 15.71 1.73
C LEU A 107 -12.24 16.24 0.98
N ILE A 108 -11.34 15.36 0.54
CA ILE A 108 -10.14 15.72 -0.23
C ILE A 108 -10.51 16.47 -1.53
N ASN A 109 -11.59 16.02 -2.18
CA ASN A 109 -12.04 16.57 -3.45
C ASN A 109 -12.87 17.85 -3.32
N ASN A 110 -13.45 18.15 -2.15
CA ASN A 110 -14.44 19.23 -2.02
C ASN A 110 -14.10 20.27 -0.95
N ALA A 111 -13.28 19.93 0.06
CA ALA A 111 -12.91 20.84 1.14
C ALA A 111 -11.59 21.60 0.87
N LEU A 112 -10.75 21.07 -0.03
CA LEU A 112 -9.53 21.74 -0.46
C LEU A 112 -9.81 22.65 -1.67
N PRO A 113 -9.14 23.81 -1.78
CA PRO A 113 -9.23 24.65 -2.97
C PRO A 113 -8.80 23.91 -4.23
N ASN A 114 -9.41 24.26 -5.36
CA ASN A 114 -8.97 23.81 -6.67
C ASN A 114 -7.57 24.38 -6.97
N GLU A 115 -6.65 23.52 -7.38
CA GLU A 115 -5.25 23.86 -7.72
C GLU A 115 -5.16 24.83 -8.90
N GLU A 116 -6.18 24.86 -9.76
CA GLU A 116 -6.28 25.80 -10.88
C GLU A 116 -6.74 27.20 -10.45
N ASP A 117 -7.37 27.34 -9.28
CA ASP A 117 -7.88 28.61 -8.74
C ASP A 117 -6.79 29.36 -7.96
N LYS A 118 -5.74 29.77 -8.67
CA LYS A 118 -4.57 30.46 -8.08
C LYS A 118 -4.96 31.73 -7.34
N ALA A 119 -5.94 32.47 -7.84
CA ALA A 119 -6.41 33.70 -7.20
C ALA A 119 -7.03 33.42 -5.83
N PHE A 120 -7.82 32.35 -5.71
CA PHE A 120 -8.36 31.94 -4.42
C PHE A 120 -7.24 31.53 -3.46
N ILE A 121 -6.34 30.64 -3.89
CA ILE A 121 -5.19 30.18 -3.09
C ILE A 121 -4.35 31.36 -2.59
N GLU A 122 -4.00 32.30 -3.48
CA GLU A 122 -3.25 33.51 -3.12
C GLU A 122 -4.02 34.36 -2.10
N SER A 123 -5.35 34.50 -2.25
CA SER A 123 -6.17 35.30 -1.35
C SER A 123 -6.35 34.67 0.05
N THR A 124 -6.21 33.36 0.17
CA THR A 124 -6.38 32.60 1.42
C THR A 124 -5.05 32.16 2.04
N GLN A 125 -3.92 32.45 1.41
CA GLN A 125 -2.58 32.08 1.91
C GLN A 125 -2.31 32.64 3.32
N SER A 126 -2.70 33.88 3.60
CA SER A 126 -2.50 34.47 4.94
C SER A 126 -3.35 33.77 6.00
N VAL A 127 -4.57 33.36 5.64
CA VAL A 127 -5.45 32.58 6.51
C VAL A 127 -4.84 31.21 6.78
N TYR A 128 -4.34 30.51 5.76
CA TYR A 128 -3.63 29.24 5.93
C TYR A 128 -2.43 29.39 6.87
N ASN A 129 -1.53 30.36 6.58
CA ASN A 129 -0.31 30.58 7.35
C ASN A 129 -0.61 30.82 8.84
N GLN A 130 -1.66 31.59 9.14
CA GLN A 130 -1.98 31.97 10.50
C GLN A 130 -2.75 30.89 11.27
N TYR A 131 -3.66 30.16 10.61
CA TYR A 131 -4.66 29.34 11.30
C TYR A 131 -4.54 27.83 11.04
N MET A 132 -3.83 27.41 9.99
CA MET A 132 -3.78 26.00 9.57
C MET A 132 -2.37 25.43 9.45
N GLN A 133 -1.38 26.27 9.12
CA GLN A 133 -0.01 25.82 8.81
C GLN A 133 0.58 24.94 9.91
N SER A 134 0.62 25.43 11.16
CA SER A 134 1.23 24.68 12.27
C SER A 134 0.56 23.30 12.46
N LEU A 135 -0.77 23.24 12.41
CA LEU A 135 -1.51 21.98 12.56
C LEU A 135 -1.21 21.01 11.41
N ALA A 136 -1.20 21.49 10.16
CA ALA A 136 -0.89 20.69 8.98
C ALA A 136 0.55 20.14 9.04
N GLN A 137 1.52 20.99 9.39
CA GLN A 137 2.93 20.61 9.52
C GLN A 137 3.15 19.55 10.60
N VAL A 138 2.55 19.71 11.80
CA VAL A 138 2.68 18.74 12.89
C VAL A 138 2.11 17.38 12.49
N TYR A 139 0.91 17.35 11.90
CA TYR A 139 0.29 16.09 11.48
C TYR A 139 1.10 15.39 10.40
N PHE A 140 1.67 16.14 9.46
CA PHE A 140 2.48 15.61 8.39
C PHE A 140 3.79 15.01 8.90
N VAL A 141 4.57 15.77 9.67
CA VAL A 141 5.83 15.27 10.21
C VAL A 141 5.61 14.13 11.21
N THR A 142 4.53 14.16 12.00
CA THR A 142 4.18 13.02 12.86
C THR A 142 3.91 11.76 12.04
N TYR A 143 3.17 11.87 10.92
CA TYR A 143 2.97 10.73 10.02
C TYR A 143 4.30 10.22 9.47
N LEU A 144 5.14 11.14 8.99
CA LEU A 144 6.44 10.81 8.44
C LEU A 144 7.30 10.06 9.47
N GLU A 145 7.35 10.54 10.71
CA GLU A 145 8.12 9.92 11.78
C GLU A 145 7.59 8.52 12.18
N LEU A 146 6.26 8.34 12.22
CA LEU A 146 5.63 7.04 12.50
C LEU A 146 5.94 6.00 11.42
N MET A 147 5.99 6.43 10.15
CA MET A 147 6.21 5.55 9.01
C MET A 147 7.70 5.29 8.75
N ASN A 148 8.58 6.27 8.96
CA ASN A 148 10.02 6.14 8.68
C ASN A 148 10.80 5.42 9.76
N ARG A 149 10.60 5.75 11.04
CA ARG A 149 11.60 5.36 12.04
C ARG A 149 11.49 3.90 12.42
N GLU A 150 10.29 3.38 12.61
CA GLU A 150 10.09 2.03 13.13
C GLU A 150 8.68 1.55 12.78
N THR A 151 8.44 1.07 11.54
CA THR A 151 7.13 0.48 11.18
C THR A 151 6.70 -0.57 12.21
N ALA A 152 7.65 -1.33 12.76
CA ALA A 152 7.41 -2.28 13.85
C ALA A 152 6.92 -1.63 15.15
N PHE A 153 7.44 -0.45 15.54
CA PHE A 153 6.94 0.32 16.69
C PHE A 153 5.54 0.83 16.44
N PHE A 154 5.28 1.42 15.26
CA PHE A 154 3.95 1.93 14.97
C PHE A 154 2.90 0.82 14.96
N GLU A 155 3.19 -0.30 14.30
CA GLU A 155 2.34 -1.49 14.33
C GLU A 155 2.13 -2.01 15.76
N GLN A 156 3.19 -2.09 16.56
CA GLN A 156 3.08 -2.48 17.96
C GLN A 156 2.19 -1.52 18.76
N GLU A 157 2.31 -0.21 18.53
CA GLU A 157 1.50 0.80 19.21
C GLU A 157 0.03 0.76 18.77
N VAL A 158 -0.23 0.49 17.50
CA VAL A 158 -1.56 0.21 16.94
C VAL A 158 -2.18 -1.01 17.63
N GLN A 159 -1.45 -2.12 17.72
CA GLN A 159 -1.92 -3.35 18.38
C GLN A 159 -2.14 -3.15 19.88
N ASN A 160 -1.22 -2.45 20.56
CA ASN A 160 -1.33 -2.13 21.98
C ASN A 160 -2.58 -1.29 22.25
N TYR A 161 -2.80 -0.24 21.46
CA TYR A 161 -3.97 0.63 21.58
C TYR A 161 -5.27 -0.14 21.32
N PHE A 162 -5.32 -0.95 20.26
CA PHE A 162 -6.49 -1.76 19.93
C PHE A 162 -6.80 -2.81 21.02
N SER A 163 -5.78 -3.48 21.54
CA SER A 163 -5.93 -4.44 22.64
C SER A 163 -6.47 -3.75 23.91
N GLN A 164 -5.96 -2.57 24.25
CA GLN A 164 -6.42 -1.84 25.43
C GLN A 164 -7.85 -1.30 25.27
N LEU A 165 -8.23 -0.85 24.07
CA LEU A 165 -9.61 -0.49 23.76
C LEU A 165 -10.56 -1.69 23.91
N THR A 166 -10.23 -2.82 23.28
CA THR A 166 -11.10 -4.02 23.27
C THR A 166 -11.23 -4.67 24.64
N THR A 167 -10.18 -4.60 25.46
CA THR A 167 -10.20 -5.09 26.84
C THR A 167 -10.68 -4.06 27.86
N GLN A 168 -11.02 -2.83 27.43
CA GLN A 168 -11.42 -1.72 28.30
C GLN A 168 -10.38 -1.40 29.39
N THR A 169 -9.11 -1.51 29.03
CA THR A 169 -7.96 -1.23 29.91
C THR A 169 -7.17 0.01 29.50
N LEU A 170 -7.69 0.81 28.56
CA LEU A 170 -7.04 2.03 28.10
C LEU A 170 -6.84 3.01 29.27
N PRO A 171 -5.58 3.34 29.63
CA PRO A 171 -5.31 4.28 30.70
C PRO A 171 -5.90 5.66 30.42
N LEU A 172 -6.37 6.32 31.48
CA LEU A 172 -6.56 7.77 31.43
C LEU A 172 -5.26 8.43 30.96
N TYR A 173 -5.38 9.44 30.10
CA TYR A 173 -4.24 10.15 29.54
C TYR A 173 -3.28 9.27 28.72
N TYR A 174 -3.79 8.20 28.10
CA TYR A 174 -2.98 7.26 27.28
C TYR A 174 -2.02 7.95 26.30
N HIS A 175 -2.47 9.03 25.66
CA HIS A 175 -1.67 9.73 24.66
C HIS A 175 -0.53 10.58 25.23
N GLU A 176 -0.49 10.89 26.55
CA GLU A 176 0.58 11.72 27.13
C GLU A 176 1.97 11.14 26.93
N LYS A 177 2.08 9.81 26.79
CA LYS A 177 3.36 9.14 26.49
C LYS A 177 3.98 9.58 25.15
N TYR A 178 3.22 10.22 24.27
CA TYR A 178 3.66 10.71 22.96
C TYR A 178 4.02 12.20 22.96
N TYR A 179 4.04 12.88 24.12
CA TYR A 179 4.36 14.31 24.19
C TYR A 179 5.71 14.64 23.53
N ASP A 180 6.75 13.86 23.83
CA ASP A 180 8.11 14.01 23.27
C ASP A 180 8.37 13.07 22.06
N PHE A 181 7.31 12.64 21.36
CA PHE A 181 7.45 11.69 20.25
C PHE A 181 8.44 12.19 19.19
N ALA A 182 9.40 11.32 18.83
CA ALA A 182 10.46 11.58 17.86
C ALA A 182 11.25 12.90 18.09
N GLN A 183 11.31 13.39 19.34
CA GLN A 183 11.92 14.68 19.68
C GLN A 183 11.31 15.86 18.93
N LEU A 184 10.06 15.75 18.45
CA LEU A 184 9.40 16.81 17.71
C LEU A 184 9.20 18.07 18.57
N PHE A 185 9.01 17.91 19.87
CA PHE A 185 9.00 19.04 20.79
C PHE A 185 10.30 19.84 20.78
N GLU A 186 11.45 19.16 20.78
CA GLU A 186 12.78 19.78 20.70
C GLU A 186 13.02 20.47 19.34
N GLN A 187 12.33 20.02 18.30
CA GLN A 187 12.34 20.60 16.96
C GLN A 187 11.37 21.79 16.80
N GLY A 188 10.68 22.17 17.88
CA GLY A 188 9.80 23.35 17.92
C GLY A 188 8.33 23.07 17.66
N TYR A 189 7.90 21.81 17.56
CA TYR A 189 6.49 21.45 17.47
C TYR A 189 5.83 21.43 18.86
N ASP A 190 4.55 21.79 18.95
CA ASP A 190 3.82 21.75 20.24
C ASP A 190 3.54 20.29 20.65
N GLY A 191 4.11 19.84 21.77
CA GLY A 191 3.99 18.47 22.26
C GLY A 191 2.54 18.03 22.52
N ASN A 192 1.63 18.96 22.84
CA ASN A 192 0.21 18.65 22.99
C ASN A 192 -0.48 18.36 21.64
N VAL A 193 -0.01 19.00 20.57
CA VAL A 193 -0.50 18.74 19.22
C VAL A 193 0.13 17.44 18.69
N VAL A 194 1.42 17.22 18.93
CA VAL A 194 2.15 16.00 18.55
C VAL A 194 1.49 14.76 19.14
N LYS A 195 1.21 14.71 20.45
CA LYS A 195 0.56 13.54 21.06
C LYS A 195 -0.84 13.28 20.48
N GLY A 196 -1.57 14.35 20.14
CA GLY A 196 -2.86 14.26 19.48
C GLY A 196 -2.74 13.71 18.05
N ALA A 197 -1.72 14.13 17.31
CA ALA A 197 -1.42 13.66 15.97
C ALA A 197 -1.04 12.17 15.96
N VAL A 198 -0.22 11.70 16.92
CA VAL A 198 0.10 10.27 17.05
C VAL A 198 -1.18 9.45 17.28
N GLY A 199 -2.01 9.86 18.24
CA GLY A 199 -3.29 9.20 18.50
C GLY A 199 -4.25 9.26 17.32
N PHE A 200 -4.22 10.33 16.52
CA PHE A 200 -4.98 10.41 15.28
C PHE A 200 -4.52 9.35 14.28
N TRP A 201 -3.23 9.28 13.97
CA TRP A 201 -2.71 8.33 12.97
C TRP A 201 -2.91 6.87 13.36
N ILE A 202 -2.75 6.53 14.64
CA ILE A 202 -3.09 5.18 15.15
C ILE A 202 -4.54 4.81 14.82
N ARG A 203 -5.49 5.72 15.10
CA ARG A 203 -6.93 5.48 14.84
C ARG A 203 -7.24 5.40 13.35
N ARG A 204 -6.57 6.20 12.52
CA ARG A 204 -6.72 6.16 11.06
C ARG A 204 -6.13 4.92 10.44
N HIS A 205 -5.08 4.38 11.03
CA HIS A 205 -4.53 3.09 10.61
C HIS A 205 -5.52 1.96 10.94
N LEU A 206 -6.11 1.97 12.15
CA LEU A 206 -7.11 0.98 12.57
C LEU A 206 -8.40 0.99 11.75
N ASP A 207 -8.86 2.14 11.27
CA ASP A 207 -10.07 2.25 10.43
C ASP A 207 -9.77 2.21 8.92
N GLY A 208 -8.50 2.04 8.53
CA GLY A 208 -8.06 1.93 7.14
C GLY A 208 -8.11 3.23 6.34
N THR A 209 -8.19 4.39 7.00
CA THR A 209 -8.25 5.70 6.33
C THR A 209 -6.98 6.53 6.42
N ALA A 210 -5.91 6.02 7.03
CA ALA A 210 -4.62 6.74 7.19
C ALA A 210 -4.08 7.26 5.85
N ASP A 211 -3.98 6.42 4.83
CA ASP A 211 -3.44 6.79 3.53
C ASP A 211 -4.26 7.90 2.85
N LEU A 212 -5.60 7.87 3.00
CA LEU A 212 -6.48 8.91 2.46
C LEU A 212 -6.28 10.24 3.17
N PHE A 213 -6.16 10.24 4.49
CA PHE A 213 -5.86 11.47 5.23
C PHE A 213 -4.46 12.01 4.90
N TYR A 214 -3.48 11.13 4.71
CA TYR A 214 -2.15 11.50 4.25
C TYR A 214 -2.19 12.12 2.84
N GLU A 215 -2.93 11.53 1.90
CA GLU A 215 -3.16 12.09 0.56
C GLU A 215 -3.74 13.51 0.63
N GLY A 216 -4.79 13.71 1.42
CA GLY A 216 -5.39 15.03 1.62
C GLY A 216 -4.42 16.05 2.21
N LEU A 217 -3.59 15.62 3.17
CA LEU A 217 -2.59 16.48 3.80
C LEU A 217 -1.45 16.83 2.83
N ASN A 218 -1.01 15.89 2.00
CA ASN A 218 -0.04 16.15 0.93
C ASN A 218 -0.56 17.19 -0.04
N LYS A 219 -1.81 17.04 -0.48
CA LYS A 219 -2.44 17.99 -1.38
C LYS A 219 -2.52 19.39 -0.76
N LEU A 220 -2.95 19.49 0.50
CA LEU A 220 -2.99 20.74 1.26
C LEU A 220 -1.60 21.42 1.32
N LEU A 221 -0.57 20.66 1.71
CA LEU A 221 0.78 21.19 1.89
C LEU A 221 1.44 21.57 0.55
N ARG A 222 1.23 20.79 -0.52
CA ARG A 222 1.71 21.18 -1.86
C ARG A 222 1.09 22.49 -2.34
N LEU A 223 -0.18 22.74 -2.00
CA LEU A 223 -0.89 23.95 -2.41
C LEU A 223 -0.42 25.20 -1.67
N TYR A 224 -0.22 25.10 -0.35
CA TYR A 224 0.00 26.28 0.50
C TYR A 224 1.38 26.36 1.13
N ASP A 225 2.11 25.26 1.25
CA ASP A 225 3.39 25.18 1.93
C ASP A 225 4.41 24.25 1.23
N PRO A 226 4.64 24.45 -0.08
CA PRO A 226 5.48 23.54 -0.86
C PRO A 226 6.94 23.52 -0.38
N LEU A 227 7.45 24.62 0.18
CA LEU A 227 8.82 24.68 0.70
C LEU A 227 8.99 23.81 1.95
N PHE A 228 8.04 23.87 2.89
CA PHE A 228 8.04 22.97 4.04
C PHE A 228 7.85 21.53 3.59
N PHE A 229 6.89 21.26 2.70
CA PHE A 229 6.59 19.92 2.23
C PHE A 229 7.82 19.21 1.69
N GLU A 230 8.55 19.83 0.76
CA GLU A 230 9.76 19.27 0.17
C GLU A 230 10.90 19.13 1.20
N ALA A 231 11.06 20.11 2.11
CA ALA A 231 12.06 20.03 3.19
C ALA A 231 11.76 18.90 4.17
N ALA A 232 10.52 18.76 4.60
CA ALA A 232 10.08 17.72 5.53
C ALA A 232 10.21 16.33 4.92
N LEU A 233 9.96 16.16 3.61
CA LEU A 233 10.23 14.89 2.93
C LEU A 233 11.72 14.55 2.85
N SER A 234 12.57 15.57 2.64
CA SER A 234 14.03 15.37 2.62
C SER A 234 14.58 14.96 3.99
N VAL A 235 14.05 15.54 5.08
CA VAL A 235 14.51 15.32 6.46
C VAL A 235 13.84 14.10 7.11
N HIS A 236 12.51 13.99 6.98
CA HIS A 236 11.67 13.01 7.66
C HIS A 236 11.04 11.98 6.72
N GLY A 237 11.20 12.10 5.40
CA GLY A 237 10.51 11.27 4.40
C GLY A 237 11.42 10.31 3.63
N GLN A 238 12.66 10.07 4.11
CA GLN A 238 13.62 9.15 3.48
C GLN A 238 13.12 7.70 3.29
N THR A 239 11.89 7.34 3.70
CA THR A 239 11.28 6.03 3.46
C THR A 239 9.83 6.05 2.96
N ILE A 240 9.20 7.23 2.74
CA ILE A 240 7.73 7.31 2.48
C ILE A 240 7.36 7.71 1.05
N ASN A 241 8.28 8.26 0.27
CA ASN A 241 7.96 8.75 -1.07
C ASN A 241 8.46 7.86 -2.20
N ASN A 242 8.10 6.58 -2.13
CA ASN A 242 8.11 5.77 -3.33
C ASN A 242 6.67 5.47 -3.73
N THR A 243 5.93 6.50 -4.16
CA THR A 243 4.84 6.24 -5.10
C THR A 243 5.46 5.66 -6.35
N PHE A 244 5.41 4.33 -6.45
CA PHE A 244 5.87 3.60 -7.61
C PHE A 244 4.84 3.80 -8.72
N GLU A 245 5.16 4.61 -9.73
CA GLU A 245 4.32 4.76 -10.91
C GLU A 245 4.50 3.53 -11.80
N ILE A 246 3.72 2.48 -11.52
CA ILE A 246 3.73 1.23 -12.30
C ILE A 246 2.64 1.30 -13.36
N ASN A 247 3.00 1.71 -14.57
CA ASN A 247 2.11 1.71 -15.73
C ASN A 247 2.23 0.40 -16.52
N GLN A 248 3.37 -0.26 -16.41
CA GLN A 248 3.67 -1.54 -17.04
C GLN A 248 4.56 -2.38 -16.13
N LEU A 249 4.57 -3.69 -16.32
CA LEU A 249 5.30 -4.61 -15.45
C LEU A 249 6.82 -4.33 -15.42
N GLN A 250 7.35 -3.77 -16.50
CA GLN A 250 8.77 -3.44 -16.61
C GLN A 250 9.20 -2.33 -15.63
N ASP A 251 8.29 -1.44 -15.22
CA ASP A 251 8.62 -0.32 -14.34
C ASP A 251 9.13 -0.81 -12.97
N VAL A 252 8.68 -1.99 -12.52
CA VAL A 252 9.13 -2.64 -11.28
C VAL A 252 10.65 -2.84 -11.26
N TRP A 253 11.28 -3.13 -12.41
CA TRP A 253 12.73 -3.34 -12.48
C TRP A 253 13.52 -2.10 -12.07
N GLY A 254 13.03 -0.91 -12.43
CA GLY A 254 13.67 0.36 -12.04
C GLY A 254 13.61 0.65 -10.54
N TYR A 255 12.74 -0.07 -9.81
CA TYR A 255 12.51 0.13 -8.39
C TYR A 255 13.03 -0.99 -7.51
N LEU A 256 13.62 -2.05 -8.06
CA LEU A 256 14.02 -3.21 -7.27
C LEU A 256 15.04 -2.86 -6.17
N GLU A 257 16.05 -2.03 -6.42
CA GLU A 257 17.00 -1.64 -5.37
C GLU A 257 16.32 -0.95 -4.20
N LEU A 258 15.35 -0.09 -4.52
CA LEU A 258 14.58 0.69 -3.56
C LEU A 258 13.58 -0.18 -2.78
N LEU A 259 12.94 -1.13 -3.45
CA LEU A 259 12.02 -2.09 -2.83
C LEU A 259 12.75 -3.00 -1.82
N PHE A 260 14.04 -3.28 -2.06
CA PHE A 260 14.88 -4.14 -1.22
C PHE A 260 15.79 -3.38 -0.26
N SER A 261 15.85 -2.03 -0.31
CA SER A 261 16.57 -1.22 0.69
C SER A 261 15.80 -1.08 2.00
N ASP A 262 14.48 -1.23 1.94
CA ASP A 262 13.60 -1.10 3.11
C ASP A 262 13.59 -2.38 3.96
N ASN A 263 13.53 -2.22 5.28
CA ASN A 263 13.18 -3.32 6.17
C ASN A 263 11.68 -3.60 6.05
N VAL A 264 11.28 -4.81 5.65
CA VAL A 264 9.88 -5.15 5.38
C VAL A 264 9.38 -6.21 6.35
N ASN A 265 8.21 -5.97 6.96
CA ASN A 265 7.49 -7.01 7.67
C ASN A 265 6.78 -7.94 6.67
N CYS A 266 7.21 -9.20 6.64
CA CYS A 266 6.71 -10.24 5.74
C CYS A 266 5.86 -11.32 6.44
N GLU A 267 5.30 -11.01 7.60
CA GLU A 267 4.44 -11.94 8.35
C GLU A 267 3.23 -12.38 7.52
N ALA A 268 2.62 -11.44 6.77
CA ALA A 268 1.49 -11.73 5.88
C ALA A 268 1.86 -12.74 4.76
N GLU A 269 3.12 -12.72 4.29
CA GLU A 269 3.64 -13.63 3.28
C GLU A 269 4.03 -15.00 3.85
N LYS A 270 3.86 -15.20 5.16
CA LYS A 270 4.18 -16.47 5.84
C LYS A 270 5.61 -16.92 5.50
N THR A 271 6.56 -15.98 5.57
CA THR A 271 7.99 -16.24 5.44
C THR A 271 8.73 -15.69 6.64
N TRP A 272 9.61 -16.51 7.21
CA TRP A 272 10.56 -16.13 8.25
C TRP A 272 11.91 -15.64 7.70
N MET A 273 12.05 -15.64 6.36
CA MET A 273 13.25 -15.24 5.64
C MET A 273 12.82 -14.25 4.55
N PRO A 274 12.62 -12.97 4.88
CA PRO A 274 12.24 -11.94 3.91
C PRO A 274 13.27 -11.75 2.79
N GLU A 275 14.54 -12.05 3.06
CA GLU A 275 15.68 -11.86 2.16
C GLU A 275 15.91 -12.99 1.15
N VAL A 276 15.19 -14.11 1.25
CA VAL A 276 15.29 -15.25 0.31
C VAL A 276 13.93 -15.83 -0.10
N GLY A 277 13.93 -16.54 -1.23
CA GLY A 277 12.76 -17.22 -1.76
C GLY A 277 11.71 -16.29 -2.38
N MET A 278 10.77 -16.89 -3.11
CA MET A 278 9.74 -16.13 -3.85
C MET A 278 8.76 -15.38 -2.93
N ARG A 279 8.53 -15.87 -1.70
CA ARG A 279 7.67 -15.18 -0.72
C ARG A 279 8.34 -13.93 -0.17
N GLY A 280 9.63 -14.01 0.16
CA GLY A 280 10.44 -12.84 0.53
C GLY A 280 10.49 -11.84 -0.62
N PHE A 281 10.79 -12.31 -1.83
CA PHE A 281 10.78 -11.46 -3.03
C PHE A 281 9.44 -10.74 -3.25
N TYR A 282 8.33 -11.48 -3.20
CA TYR A 282 7.00 -10.88 -3.34
C TYR A 282 6.68 -9.89 -2.21
N CYS A 283 7.11 -10.16 -0.98
CA CYS A 283 6.91 -9.25 0.15
C CYS A 283 7.53 -7.87 -0.08
N HIS A 284 8.67 -7.80 -0.76
CA HIS A 284 9.27 -6.54 -1.17
C HIS A 284 8.52 -5.93 -2.36
N VAL A 285 8.31 -6.71 -3.43
CA VAL A 285 7.72 -6.20 -4.68
C VAL A 285 6.27 -5.74 -4.54
N LYS A 286 5.47 -6.33 -3.63
CA LYS A 286 4.05 -5.98 -3.43
C LYS A 286 3.83 -4.52 -3.05
N LYS A 287 4.87 -3.81 -2.55
CA LYS A 287 4.82 -2.37 -2.27
C LYS A 287 4.63 -1.54 -3.55
N ALA A 288 5.24 -1.97 -4.65
CA ALA A 288 5.08 -1.35 -5.96
C ALA A 288 3.92 -1.97 -6.74
N LEU A 289 3.80 -3.30 -6.72
CA LEU A 289 2.85 -4.03 -7.55
C LEU A 289 2.30 -5.26 -6.80
N ASN A 290 1.16 -5.08 -6.13
CA ASN A 290 0.43 -6.18 -5.50
C ASN A 290 -0.35 -7.02 -6.51
N THR A 291 -0.95 -8.12 -6.04
CA THR A 291 -1.66 -9.08 -6.90
C THR A 291 -2.93 -8.52 -7.53
N ALA A 292 -3.66 -7.62 -6.87
CA ALA A 292 -4.82 -6.94 -7.45
C ALA A 292 -4.40 -5.97 -8.57
N GLN A 293 -3.34 -5.19 -8.35
CA GLN A 293 -2.78 -4.28 -9.36
C GLN A 293 -2.24 -5.06 -10.57
N LEU A 294 -1.48 -6.14 -10.35
CA LEU A 294 -0.97 -7.01 -11.40
C LEU A 294 -2.11 -7.63 -12.23
N GLN A 295 -3.19 -8.06 -11.59
CA GLN A 295 -4.37 -8.54 -12.28
C GLN A 295 -5.05 -7.43 -13.11
N GLY A 296 -5.11 -6.21 -12.57
CA GLY A 296 -5.60 -5.04 -13.28
C GLY A 296 -4.80 -4.72 -14.54
N LEU A 297 -3.47 -4.77 -14.46
CA LEU A 297 -2.57 -4.57 -15.62
C LEU A 297 -2.76 -5.65 -16.68
N ALA A 298 -2.93 -6.91 -16.26
CA ALA A 298 -3.11 -8.01 -17.19
C ALA A 298 -4.49 -8.02 -17.85
N GLY A 299 -5.50 -7.41 -17.22
CA GLY A 299 -6.89 -7.42 -17.70
C GLY A 299 -7.57 -8.80 -17.65
N VAL A 300 -6.89 -9.82 -17.10
CA VAL A 300 -7.38 -11.20 -16.97
C VAL A 300 -7.07 -11.74 -15.57
N PRO A 301 -7.90 -12.65 -15.02
CA PRO A 301 -7.65 -13.24 -13.70
C PRO A 301 -6.28 -13.94 -13.64
N ILE A 302 -5.55 -13.78 -12.53
CA ILE A 302 -4.26 -14.47 -12.32
C ILE A 302 -4.47 -15.98 -12.17
N PHE A 303 -5.52 -16.38 -11.44
CA PHE A 303 -5.86 -17.77 -11.15
C PHE A 303 -7.25 -18.10 -11.70
N LEU A 304 -7.42 -19.31 -12.25
CA LEU A 304 -8.72 -19.85 -12.67
C LEU A 304 -9.45 -20.53 -11.51
N SER A 305 -8.71 -21.08 -10.56
CA SER A 305 -9.26 -21.77 -9.40
C SER A 305 -8.21 -21.87 -8.29
N GLY A 306 -8.65 -22.36 -7.13
CA GLY A 306 -7.83 -22.49 -5.93
C GLY A 306 -8.24 -21.49 -4.85
N PRO A 307 -7.40 -21.29 -3.83
CA PRO A 307 -7.80 -20.63 -2.59
C PRO A 307 -7.66 -19.09 -2.63
N HIS A 308 -7.15 -18.52 -3.73
CA HIS A 308 -6.89 -17.09 -3.88
C HIS A 308 -8.15 -16.39 -4.44
N ASN A 309 -8.56 -15.28 -3.82
CA ASN A 309 -9.77 -14.54 -4.19
C ASN A 309 -9.47 -13.05 -4.30
N ASP A 310 -10.14 -12.36 -5.23
CA ASP A 310 -10.13 -10.90 -5.37
C ASP A 310 -8.74 -10.25 -5.38
N GLY A 311 -7.76 -10.91 -6.01
CA GLY A 311 -6.38 -10.42 -6.05
C GLY A 311 -5.66 -10.49 -4.71
N VAL A 312 -6.08 -11.37 -3.79
CA VAL A 312 -5.44 -11.62 -2.49
C VAL A 312 -4.97 -13.08 -2.41
N LEU A 313 -3.70 -13.28 -2.03
CA LEU A 313 -3.12 -14.61 -1.85
C LEU A 313 -3.51 -15.22 -0.50
N ASN A 314 -4.34 -16.26 -0.53
CA ASN A 314 -4.47 -17.18 0.61
C ASN A 314 -3.26 -18.13 0.70
N LEU A 315 -2.35 -17.87 1.64
CA LEU A 315 -1.15 -18.68 1.87
C LEU A 315 -1.30 -19.76 2.95
N ASP A 316 -2.44 -19.76 3.66
CA ASP A 316 -2.78 -20.72 4.72
C ASP A 316 -3.52 -21.96 4.18
N ALA A 317 -3.92 -21.93 2.90
CA ALA A 317 -4.57 -23.06 2.23
C ALA A 317 -3.62 -24.25 2.08
N ARG A 318 -3.82 -25.28 2.93
CA ARG A 318 -2.99 -26.48 2.98
C ARG A 318 -3.31 -27.51 1.90
N PHE A 319 -4.60 -27.68 1.59
CA PHE A 319 -5.10 -28.76 0.73
C PHE A 319 -5.58 -28.29 -0.66
N GLU A 320 -5.33 -27.03 -0.98
CA GLU A 320 -5.61 -26.42 -2.27
C GLU A 320 -4.45 -25.52 -2.68
N PHE A 321 -4.33 -25.23 -3.97
CA PHE A 321 -3.34 -24.28 -4.48
C PHE A 321 -3.91 -23.51 -5.68
N GLY A 322 -3.40 -22.32 -5.94
CA GLY A 322 -3.83 -21.52 -7.08
C GLY A 322 -3.45 -22.18 -8.40
N HIS A 323 -4.45 -22.45 -9.25
CA HIS A 323 -4.28 -22.89 -10.63
C HIS A 323 -4.20 -21.64 -11.51
N TYR A 324 -3.03 -21.37 -12.07
CA TYR A 324 -2.84 -20.17 -12.89
C TYR A 324 -3.74 -20.19 -14.13
N ASN A 325 -4.18 -19.00 -14.53
CA ASN A 325 -4.78 -18.79 -15.82
C ASN A 325 -3.68 -18.82 -16.91
N PRO A 326 -3.71 -19.76 -17.87
CA PRO A 326 -2.71 -19.80 -18.93
C PRO A 326 -2.66 -18.50 -19.74
N GLU A 327 -3.78 -17.80 -19.91
CA GLU A 327 -3.82 -16.50 -20.59
C GLU A 327 -3.01 -15.45 -19.83
N PHE A 328 -3.12 -15.42 -18.51
CA PHE A 328 -2.29 -14.56 -17.65
C PHE A 328 -0.80 -14.90 -17.79
N VAL A 329 -0.43 -16.19 -17.83
CA VAL A 329 0.98 -16.58 -17.96
C VAL A 329 1.53 -16.23 -19.35
N GLN A 330 0.72 -16.32 -20.41
CA GLN A 330 1.12 -15.82 -21.73
C GLN A 330 1.27 -14.31 -21.76
N TRP A 331 0.37 -13.57 -21.12
CA TRP A 331 0.50 -12.12 -20.95
C TRP A 331 1.80 -11.78 -20.22
N LEU A 332 2.09 -12.48 -19.12
CA LEU A 332 3.32 -12.31 -18.35
C LEU A 332 4.56 -12.53 -19.23
N LYS A 333 4.56 -13.58 -20.06
CA LYS A 333 5.65 -13.85 -21.00
C LYS A 333 5.91 -12.73 -22.01
N GLN A 334 4.87 -12.00 -22.40
CA GLN A 334 4.99 -10.88 -23.33
C GLN A 334 5.45 -9.58 -22.64
N HIS A 335 5.13 -9.40 -21.36
CA HIS A 335 5.29 -8.12 -20.66
C HIS A 335 6.32 -8.14 -19.51
N PHE A 336 6.87 -9.31 -19.15
CA PHE A 336 7.81 -9.42 -18.03
C PHE A 336 9.13 -8.69 -18.29
N LEU A 337 9.56 -8.67 -19.55
CA LEU A 337 10.70 -7.89 -20.03
C LEU A 337 10.24 -6.88 -21.10
N PRO A 338 10.97 -5.77 -21.31
CA PRO A 338 10.72 -4.88 -22.43
C PRO A 338 10.76 -5.63 -23.78
N GLU A 339 9.86 -5.28 -24.72
CA GLU A 339 9.90 -5.82 -26.08
C GLU A 339 11.24 -5.55 -26.78
N THR A 340 11.85 -4.39 -26.48
CA THR A 340 13.18 -4.02 -26.94
C THR A 340 14.07 -3.74 -25.73
N LEU A 341 14.88 -4.71 -25.35
CA LEU A 341 15.89 -4.54 -24.30
C LEU A 341 17.03 -3.66 -24.82
N SER A 342 17.05 -2.39 -24.42
CA SER A 342 18.22 -1.56 -24.66
C SER A 342 19.39 -2.05 -23.80
N ALA A 343 20.61 -1.92 -24.30
CA ALA A 343 21.81 -2.21 -23.52
C ALA A 343 21.82 -1.41 -22.20
N GLU A 344 21.35 -0.16 -22.26
CA GLU A 344 21.16 0.73 -21.12
C GLU A 344 20.18 0.16 -20.07
N PHE A 345 19.03 -0.38 -20.48
CA PHE A 345 18.08 -0.98 -19.54
C PHE A 345 18.72 -2.16 -18.80
N VAL A 346 19.39 -3.05 -19.53
CA VAL A 346 20.05 -4.23 -18.95
C VAL A 346 21.18 -3.79 -18.01
N GLU A 347 22.02 -2.83 -18.42
CA GLU A 347 23.11 -2.29 -17.60
C GLU A 347 22.58 -1.67 -16.29
N ASN A 348 21.54 -0.85 -16.38
CA ASN A 348 20.96 -0.16 -15.22
C ASN A 348 20.25 -1.09 -14.23
N THR A 349 19.69 -2.20 -14.70
CA THR A 349 18.92 -3.14 -13.87
C THR A 349 19.73 -4.37 -13.45
N TYR A 350 20.91 -4.57 -14.04
CA TYR A 350 21.80 -5.70 -13.72
C TYR A 350 22.18 -5.79 -12.24
N PRO A 351 22.53 -4.69 -11.52
CA PRO A 351 22.87 -4.77 -10.11
C PRO A 351 21.72 -5.33 -9.26
N ALA A 352 20.50 -4.84 -9.49
CA ALA A 352 19.29 -5.33 -8.83
C ALA A 352 18.96 -6.78 -9.21
N TYR A 353 19.08 -7.14 -10.49
CA TYR A 353 18.94 -8.53 -10.94
C TYR A 353 19.91 -9.44 -10.19
N ASN A 354 21.21 -9.10 -10.21
CA ASN A 354 22.26 -9.92 -9.61
C ASN A 354 22.07 -10.07 -8.08
N ALA A 355 21.65 -9.00 -7.41
CA ALA A 355 21.44 -8.99 -5.97
C ALA A 355 20.16 -9.73 -5.52
N TYR A 356 19.05 -9.62 -6.25
CA TYR A 356 17.75 -10.02 -5.73
C TYR A 356 17.04 -11.09 -6.56
N VAL A 357 17.28 -11.14 -7.87
CA VAL A 357 16.54 -12.01 -8.80
C VAL A 357 17.36 -13.22 -9.26
N GLN A 358 18.66 -13.05 -9.52
CA GLN A 358 19.52 -14.09 -10.09
C GLN A 358 19.47 -15.40 -9.31
N PRO A 359 19.57 -15.42 -7.97
CA PRO A 359 19.60 -16.70 -7.25
C PRO A 359 18.26 -17.42 -7.32
N LEU A 360 17.15 -16.69 -7.26
CA LEU A 360 15.80 -17.24 -7.48
C LEU A 360 15.69 -17.83 -8.89
N ALA A 361 16.14 -17.08 -9.89
CA ALA A 361 16.08 -17.50 -11.28
C ALA A 361 16.88 -18.77 -11.52
N ARG A 362 18.13 -18.83 -11.02
CA ARG A 362 19.00 -20.00 -11.11
C ARG A 362 18.41 -21.20 -10.37
N THR A 363 17.94 -21.04 -9.14
CA THR A 363 17.34 -22.13 -8.35
C THR A 363 16.13 -22.72 -9.06
N TYR A 364 15.19 -21.87 -9.48
CA TYR A 364 13.96 -22.34 -10.13
C TYR A 364 14.26 -23.03 -11.47
N HIS A 365 15.25 -22.54 -12.22
CA HIS A 365 15.67 -23.13 -13.49
C HIS A 365 16.27 -24.52 -13.30
N LEU A 366 17.23 -24.65 -12.36
CA LEU A 366 17.87 -25.93 -12.06
C LEU A 366 16.86 -26.95 -11.55
N VAL A 367 15.96 -26.54 -10.65
CA VAL A 367 14.92 -27.45 -10.15
C VAL A 367 14.00 -27.91 -11.27
N TYR A 368 13.53 -27.02 -12.15
CA TYR A 368 12.72 -27.42 -13.30
C TYR A 368 13.46 -28.44 -14.19
N ARG A 369 14.72 -28.14 -14.54
CA ARG A 369 15.58 -29.01 -15.34
C ARG A 369 15.75 -30.39 -14.71
N ILE A 370 15.98 -30.46 -13.39
CA ILE A 370 16.11 -31.73 -12.66
C ILE A 370 14.80 -32.50 -12.68
N LEU A 371 13.66 -31.83 -12.44
CA LEU A 371 12.35 -32.48 -12.46
C LEU A 371 11.97 -33.01 -13.85
N GLN A 372 12.38 -32.33 -14.94
CA GLN A 372 12.24 -32.82 -16.31
C GLN A 372 13.15 -34.03 -16.57
N ARG A 373 14.43 -33.95 -16.18
CA ARG A 373 15.39 -35.07 -16.28
C ARG A 373 14.90 -36.32 -15.55
N GLU A 374 14.20 -36.13 -14.44
CA GLU A 374 13.63 -37.20 -13.61
C GLU A 374 12.12 -37.39 -13.79
N ALA A 375 11.58 -37.20 -15.01
CA ALA A 375 10.14 -37.17 -15.28
C ALA A 375 9.32 -38.30 -14.61
N ALA A 376 9.82 -39.54 -14.59
CA ALA A 376 9.14 -40.66 -13.93
C ALA A 376 9.01 -40.48 -12.40
N LYS A 377 10.09 -40.07 -11.72
CA LYS A 377 10.08 -39.77 -10.28
C LYS A 377 9.24 -38.54 -9.99
N THR A 378 9.34 -37.51 -10.82
CA THR A 378 8.52 -36.30 -10.73
C THR A 378 7.04 -36.65 -10.82
N LYS A 379 6.65 -37.51 -11.76
CA LYS A 379 5.25 -37.98 -11.90
C LYS A 379 4.79 -38.73 -10.66
N GLN A 380 5.63 -39.57 -10.07
CA GLN A 380 5.32 -40.26 -8.81
C GLN A 380 5.11 -39.25 -7.66
N LYS A 381 5.96 -38.22 -7.54
CA LYS A 381 5.80 -37.15 -6.54
C LYS A 381 4.51 -36.37 -6.74
N GLN A 382 4.13 -36.05 -7.98
CA GLN A 382 2.84 -35.40 -8.27
C GLN A 382 1.65 -36.25 -7.85
N LEU A 383 1.68 -37.55 -8.16
CA LEU A 383 0.59 -38.46 -7.78
C LEU A 383 0.46 -38.60 -6.26
N LEU A 384 1.60 -38.67 -5.54
CA LEU A 384 1.60 -38.69 -4.08
C LEU A 384 1.05 -37.38 -3.51
N TYR A 385 1.50 -36.23 -4.02
CA TYR A 385 1.02 -34.91 -3.60
C TYR A 385 -0.51 -34.76 -3.80
N LEU A 386 -1.01 -35.14 -4.98
CA LEU A 386 -2.46 -35.13 -5.28
C LEU A 386 -3.25 -36.07 -4.37
N LYS A 387 -2.70 -37.26 -4.09
CA LYS A 387 -3.32 -38.22 -3.17
C LYS A 387 -3.42 -37.64 -1.76
N GLU A 388 -2.31 -37.10 -1.23
CA GLU A 388 -2.27 -36.53 0.12
C GLU A 388 -3.13 -35.28 0.26
N MET A 389 -3.28 -34.46 -0.78
CA MET A 389 -4.26 -33.36 -0.80
C MET A 389 -5.68 -33.89 -0.71
N LYS A 390 -6.04 -34.87 -1.55
CA LYS A 390 -7.38 -35.46 -1.59
C LYS A 390 -7.76 -36.15 -0.27
N GLU A 391 -6.79 -36.82 0.36
CA GLU A 391 -6.96 -37.51 1.64
C GLU A 391 -6.79 -36.57 2.85
N GLN A 392 -6.44 -35.29 2.62
CA GLN A 392 -6.14 -34.29 3.65
C GLN A 392 -5.04 -34.72 4.64
N THR A 393 -4.01 -35.40 4.13
CA THR A 393 -2.89 -35.96 4.92
C THR A 393 -1.56 -35.24 4.71
N LEU A 394 -1.48 -34.23 3.83
CA LEU A 394 -0.28 -33.38 3.70
C LEU A 394 0.13 -32.86 5.09
N SER A 395 1.40 -32.91 5.48
CA SER A 395 1.87 -32.27 6.73
C SER A 395 1.83 -30.74 6.64
N GLU A 396 1.79 -30.05 7.79
CA GLU A 396 1.77 -28.58 7.87
C GLU A 396 2.95 -27.93 7.13
N PHE A 397 4.11 -28.61 7.16
CA PHE A 397 5.33 -28.20 6.49
C PHE A 397 5.70 -29.14 5.33
N HIS A 398 4.69 -29.71 4.65
CA HIS A 398 4.90 -30.69 3.58
C HIS A 398 5.88 -30.19 2.53
N THR A 399 5.74 -28.93 2.12
CA THR A 399 6.59 -28.29 1.09
C THR A 399 8.05 -28.19 1.52
N THR A 400 8.29 -28.02 2.82
CA THR A 400 9.61 -27.76 3.39
C THR A 400 10.31 -29.07 3.74
N TYR A 401 9.71 -29.93 4.56
CA TYR A 401 10.42 -31.09 5.09
C TYR A 401 10.61 -32.21 4.06
N ASN A 402 9.68 -32.38 3.11
CA ASN A 402 9.81 -33.45 2.13
C ASN A 402 10.89 -33.17 1.07
N TYR A 403 11.29 -31.91 0.93
CA TYR A 403 12.23 -31.48 -0.11
C TYR A 403 13.46 -30.74 0.43
N LEU A 404 13.63 -30.62 1.75
CA LEU A 404 14.79 -29.94 2.36
C LEU A 404 16.11 -30.56 1.90
N ASN A 405 16.19 -31.89 1.82
CA ASN A 405 17.39 -32.60 1.37
C ASN A 405 17.44 -32.77 -0.17
N PHE A 406 16.61 -32.06 -0.94
CA PHE A 406 16.64 -32.16 -2.40
C PHE A 406 17.95 -31.60 -2.97
N ALA A 407 18.42 -30.46 -2.45
CA ALA A 407 19.68 -29.85 -2.90
C ALA A 407 20.89 -30.78 -2.69
N GLN A 408 20.90 -31.57 -1.62
CA GLN A 408 21.99 -32.50 -1.29
C GLN A 408 22.21 -33.59 -2.34
N GLN A 409 21.21 -33.86 -3.18
CA GLN A 409 21.28 -34.88 -4.23
C GLN A 409 21.86 -34.35 -5.55
N TYR A 410 22.02 -33.02 -5.69
CA TYR A 410 22.39 -32.37 -6.95
C TYR A 410 23.44 -31.28 -6.71
N PRO A 411 24.72 -31.53 -7.05
CA PRO A 411 25.80 -30.57 -6.84
C PRO A 411 25.52 -29.18 -7.43
N GLU A 412 24.83 -29.12 -8.58
CA GLU A 412 24.44 -27.85 -9.21
C GLU A 412 23.57 -26.96 -8.29
N LEU A 413 22.71 -27.54 -7.45
CA LEU A 413 21.89 -26.78 -6.50
C LEU A 413 22.69 -26.31 -5.29
N GLN A 414 23.69 -27.08 -4.85
CA GLN A 414 24.55 -26.68 -3.72
C GLN A 414 25.42 -25.45 -4.07
N THR A 415 25.77 -25.28 -5.34
CA THR A 415 26.57 -24.15 -5.80
C THR A 415 25.73 -22.89 -6.05
N HIS A 416 24.51 -23.04 -6.55
CA HIS A 416 23.73 -21.91 -7.07
C HIS A 416 22.52 -21.50 -6.21
N ALA A 417 21.98 -22.37 -5.37
CA ALA A 417 20.85 -22.02 -4.51
C ALA A 417 21.33 -21.34 -3.21
N ARG A 418 20.57 -20.34 -2.74
CA ARG A 418 20.88 -19.66 -1.46
C ARG A 418 20.51 -20.49 -0.24
N SER A 419 19.48 -21.32 -0.34
CA SER A 419 19.01 -22.13 0.78
C SER A 419 18.26 -23.38 0.33
N ASP A 420 18.31 -24.41 1.16
CA ASP A 420 17.51 -25.63 0.99
C ASP A 420 15.99 -25.34 1.03
N PHE A 421 15.58 -24.29 1.77
CA PHE A 421 14.19 -23.84 1.83
C PHE A 421 13.69 -23.27 0.50
N GLU A 422 14.55 -22.51 -0.18
CA GLU A 422 14.24 -21.98 -1.52
C GLU A 422 14.12 -23.13 -2.53
N VAL A 423 15.02 -24.11 -2.48
CA VAL A 423 14.98 -25.31 -3.32
C VAL A 423 13.68 -26.09 -3.07
N ALA A 424 13.32 -26.32 -1.81
CA ALA A 424 12.09 -27.02 -1.44
C ALA A 424 10.83 -26.29 -1.94
N SER A 425 10.83 -24.96 -1.86
CA SER A 425 9.78 -24.09 -2.39
C SER A 425 9.69 -24.19 -3.91
N ALA A 426 10.82 -24.15 -4.61
CA ALA A 426 10.90 -24.30 -6.06
C ALA A 426 10.39 -25.67 -6.54
N VAL A 427 10.73 -26.76 -5.83
CA VAL A 427 10.21 -28.11 -6.15
C VAL A 427 8.69 -28.12 -6.06
N THR A 428 8.14 -27.60 -4.97
CA THR A 428 6.69 -27.53 -4.78
C THR A 428 6.01 -26.67 -5.86
N PHE A 429 6.59 -25.50 -6.16
CA PHE A 429 6.10 -24.62 -7.22
C PHE A 429 5.99 -25.39 -8.54
N TRP A 430 7.07 -26.04 -9.00
CA TRP A 430 7.07 -26.74 -10.26
C TRP A 430 6.13 -27.95 -10.29
N LEU A 431 6.02 -28.71 -9.19
CA LEU A 431 5.05 -29.81 -9.12
C LEU A 431 3.61 -29.30 -9.37
N ARG A 432 3.23 -28.17 -8.77
CA ARG A 432 1.92 -27.52 -8.95
C ARG A 432 1.73 -26.99 -10.38
N ARG A 433 2.75 -26.33 -10.96
CA ARG A 433 2.70 -25.85 -12.35
C ARG A 433 2.62 -26.98 -13.37
N MET A 434 3.22 -28.12 -13.08
CA MET A 434 3.09 -29.32 -13.92
C MET A 434 1.73 -30.01 -13.76
N ILE A 435 1.01 -29.77 -12.65
CA ILE A 435 -0.37 -30.26 -12.44
C ILE A 435 -1.38 -29.38 -13.19
N ASP A 436 -1.24 -28.06 -13.11
CA ASP A 436 -2.14 -27.11 -13.79
C ASP A 436 -1.78 -26.85 -15.26
N GLY A 437 -0.65 -27.40 -15.74
CA GLY A 437 -0.22 -27.33 -17.14
C GLY A 437 0.56 -26.07 -17.51
N THR A 438 0.78 -25.14 -16.58
CA THR A 438 1.46 -23.86 -16.85
C THR A 438 2.99 -23.91 -16.73
N ALA A 439 3.57 -25.05 -16.33
CA ALA A 439 5.01 -25.19 -16.15
C ALA A 439 5.87 -24.83 -17.39
N PRO A 440 5.52 -25.26 -18.63
CA PRO A 440 6.31 -24.89 -19.81
C PRO A 440 6.39 -23.38 -20.03
N ASP A 441 5.29 -22.66 -19.77
CA ASP A 441 5.24 -21.21 -19.98
C ASP A 441 6.06 -20.45 -18.95
N PHE A 442 5.96 -20.81 -17.67
CA PHE A 442 6.85 -20.26 -16.64
C PHE A 442 8.33 -20.57 -16.91
N ALA A 443 8.64 -21.78 -17.40
CA ALA A 443 10.01 -22.13 -17.75
C ALA A 443 10.53 -21.31 -18.94
N ALA A 444 9.66 -20.98 -19.90
CA ALA A 444 10.00 -20.11 -21.03
C ALA A 444 10.28 -18.67 -20.57
N ILE A 445 9.45 -18.12 -19.66
CA ILE A 445 9.67 -16.78 -19.05
C ILE A 445 11.03 -16.76 -18.34
N LEU A 446 11.31 -17.80 -17.55
CA LEU A 446 12.56 -17.90 -16.81
C LEU A 446 13.78 -18.03 -17.73
N THR A 447 13.65 -18.82 -18.81
CA THR A 447 14.70 -18.95 -19.84
C THR A 447 14.95 -17.61 -20.52
N GLN A 448 13.89 -16.85 -20.83
CA GLN A 448 14.01 -15.51 -21.40
C GLN A 448 14.77 -14.57 -20.45
N LEU A 449 14.40 -14.55 -19.17
CA LEU A 449 15.09 -13.76 -18.15
C LEU A 449 16.59 -14.10 -18.06
N LEU A 450 16.92 -15.39 -17.95
CA LEU A 450 18.30 -15.86 -17.86
C LEU A 450 19.07 -15.57 -19.15
N SER A 451 18.45 -15.66 -20.33
CA SER A 451 19.13 -15.34 -21.59
C SER A 451 19.58 -13.87 -21.69
N VAL A 452 18.89 -12.99 -20.97
CA VAL A 452 19.15 -11.55 -20.99
C VAL A 452 20.22 -11.18 -19.97
N TYR A 453 20.11 -11.66 -18.73
CA TYR A 453 20.99 -11.24 -17.65
C TYR A 453 22.08 -12.26 -17.26
N ASP A 454 21.97 -13.52 -17.70
CA ASP A 454 22.77 -14.63 -17.18
C ASP A 454 22.96 -15.75 -18.22
N SER A 455 23.28 -15.34 -19.45
CA SER A 455 23.40 -16.24 -20.60
C SER A 455 24.46 -17.34 -20.38
N ASN A 456 25.58 -17.00 -19.74
CA ASN A 456 26.65 -17.97 -19.42
C ASN A 456 26.13 -19.12 -18.54
N PHE A 457 25.31 -18.81 -17.52
CA PHE A 457 24.69 -19.84 -16.69
C PHE A 457 23.71 -20.70 -17.51
N LEU A 458 22.93 -20.07 -18.39
CA LEU A 458 21.98 -20.79 -19.23
C LEU A 458 22.69 -21.72 -20.25
N GLU A 459 23.83 -21.31 -20.78
CA GLU A 459 24.70 -22.12 -21.65
C GLU A 459 25.28 -23.34 -20.92
N GLU A 460 25.67 -23.17 -19.65
CA GLU A 460 26.16 -24.27 -18.82
C GLU A 460 25.03 -25.25 -18.43
N PHE A 461 23.85 -24.72 -18.13
CA PHE A 461 22.69 -25.49 -17.65
C PHE A 461 21.47 -25.39 -18.57
N PRO A 462 21.52 -25.78 -19.86
CA PRO A 462 20.38 -25.63 -20.76
C PRO A 462 19.22 -26.57 -20.36
N LEU A 463 17.99 -26.12 -20.62
CA LEU A 463 16.83 -27.02 -20.67
C LEU A 463 17.01 -27.96 -21.87
N ARG A 464 16.85 -29.26 -21.65
CA ARG A 464 17.03 -30.30 -22.68
C ARG A 464 15.71 -30.92 -23.07
#